data_AF-A0A831TGV4-F1
#
_entry.id   AF-A0A831TGV4-F1
#
_cell.length_a   1.000
_cell.length_b   1.000
_cell.length_c   1.000
_cell.angle_alpha   90.00
_cell.angle_beta   90.00
_cell.angle_gamma   90.00
#
_symmetry.space_group_name_H-M   'P 1'
#
loop_
_entity.id
_entity.type
_entity.pdbx_description
1 polymer ?
#
loop_
_entity_poly.entity_id
_entity_poly.type
_entity_poly.pdbx_seq_one_letter_code
_entity_poly.pdbx_strand_id
1 'polypeptide(L)'
;MPADLAMPRRRPGQCLPRPGLTRPAQPLCWARRGRGGTMQAPATRHRVVWVAFAFGMALCGVGILLLVDPGLAERLYGLRTEGGTRYTFHYVAGVRELYAGVVLALLALLRAYREVGILLLASAFIPAADFLIVVTTPGSDVWWAVLTHLAAIPVVLALGTYLLRLSMQERE
;
A
#
# COMPACT_ATOMS: atom_id res chain seq x y z
N MET A 1 -65.18 28.15 3.75
CA MET A 1 -64.00 27.83 2.92
C MET A 1 -63.29 29.12 2.56
N PRO A 2 -62.00 29.26 2.90
CA PRO A 2 -61.08 29.86 1.94
C PRO A 2 -59.81 29.02 1.73
N ALA A 3 -59.54 28.84 0.44
CA ALA A 3 -58.31 28.63 -0.30
C ALA A 3 -56.98 28.29 0.41
N ASP A 4 -56.46 27.13 -0.01
CA ASP A 4 -55.09 26.63 0.07
C ASP A 4 -53.98 27.68 -0.14
N LEU A 5 -53.15 27.86 0.88
CA LEU A 5 -51.81 28.44 0.75
C LEU A 5 -50.81 27.35 0.34
N ALA A 6 -50.69 27.14 -0.98
CA ALA A 6 -49.66 26.28 -1.54
C ALA A 6 -48.27 26.95 -1.43
N MET A 7 -47.44 26.44 -0.52
CA MET A 7 -46.01 26.79 -0.44
C MET A 7 -45.26 26.34 -1.70
N PRO A 8 -44.46 27.22 -2.36
CA PRO A 8 -43.67 26.83 -3.51
C PRO A 8 -42.55 25.86 -3.10
N ARG A 9 -42.49 24.70 -3.77
CA ARG A 9 -41.41 23.71 -3.63
C ARG A 9 -40.09 24.34 -4.11
N ARG A 10 -39.13 24.45 -3.19
CA ARG A 10 -37.77 24.95 -3.44
C ARG A 10 -36.99 23.99 -4.34
N ARG A 11 -36.28 24.54 -5.34
CA ARG A 11 -35.23 23.80 -6.07
C ARG A 11 -33.89 23.96 -5.34
N PRO A 12 -33.07 22.90 -5.23
CA PRO A 12 -31.71 23.03 -4.71
C PRO A 12 -30.86 23.89 -5.65
N GLY A 13 -30.13 24.87 -5.11
CA GLY A 13 -29.08 25.61 -5.83
C GLY A 13 -29.33 27.09 -6.14
N GLN A 14 -30.41 27.71 -5.66
CA GLN A 14 -30.59 29.16 -5.83
C GLN A 14 -30.10 29.94 -4.61
N CYS A 15 -28.97 30.64 -4.76
CA CYS A 15 -28.55 31.68 -3.82
C CYS A 15 -29.39 32.95 -4.07
N LEU A 16 -30.10 33.41 -3.04
CA LEU A 16 -30.79 34.70 -3.07
C LEU A 16 -29.76 35.83 -2.87
N PRO A 17 -29.83 36.92 -3.65
CA PRO A 17 -29.06 38.12 -3.34
C PRO A 17 -29.60 38.76 -2.05
N ARG A 18 -28.70 39.16 -1.15
CA ARG A 18 -29.05 39.99 0.01
C ARG A 18 -29.44 41.39 -0.49
N PRO A 19 -30.61 41.94 -0.12
CA PRO A 19 -30.95 43.31 -0.43
C PRO A 19 -30.10 44.24 0.45
N GLY A 20 -29.36 45.17 -0.16
CA GLY A 20 -28.72 46.29 0.55
C GLY A 20 -27.21 46.51 0.38
N LEU A 21 -26.53 45.87 -0.56
CA LEU A 21 -25.11 46.17 -0.84
C LEU A 21 -24.89 46.66 -2.28
N THR A 22 -24.67 47.96 -2.41
CA THR A 22 -24.29 48.67 -3.64
C THR A 22 -22.80 48.52 -3.95
N ARG A 23 -22.31 47.30 -4.23
CA ARG A 23 -21.06 47.08 -4.98
C ARG A 23 -21.13 45.74 -5.73
N PRO A 24 -20.68 45.65 -7.00
CA PRO A 24 -20.64 44.39 -7.72
C PRO A 24 -19.49 43.55 -7.16
N ALA A 25 -19.75 42.81 -6.07
CA ALA A 25 -18.87 41.70 -5.69
C ALA A 25 -19.08 40.62 -6.76
N GLN A 26 -18.06 40.42 -7.59
CA GLN A 26 -17.99 39.32 -8.53
C GLN A 26 -18.40 38.04 -7.79
N PRO A 27 -19.34 37.24 -8.32
CA PRO A 27 -19.59 35.94 -7.76
C PRO A 27 -18.32 35.12 -8.00
N LEU A 28 -17.50 34.98 -6.96
CA LEU A 28 -16.60 33.84 -6.82
C LEU A 28 -17.50 32.61 -6.66
N CYS A 29 -18.14 32.22 -7.77
CA CYS A 29 -18.53 30.85 -8.02
C CYS A 29 -17.22 30.08 -7.96
N TRP A 30 -16.93 29.53 -6.78
CA TRP A 30 -16.04 28.41 -6.64
C TRP A 30 -16.66 27.30 -7.50
N ALA A 31 -16.31 27.28 -8.77
CA ALA A 31 -16.49 26.09 -9.58
C ALA A 31 -15.72 25.02 -8.84
N ARG A 32 -16.43 24.17 -8.10
CA ARG A 32 -15.93 22.90 -7.60
C ARG A 32 -15.41 22.20 -8.83
N ARG A 33 -14.09 22.34 -9.06
CA ARG A 33 -13.41 21.72 -10.18
C ARG A 33 -13.57 20.24 -9.91
N GLY A 34 -14.60 19.65 -10.53
CA GLY A 34 -14.85 18.23 -10.52
C GLY A 34 -13.63 17.60 -11.12
N ARG A 35 -12.67 17.28 -10.26
CA ARG A 35 -11.52 16.45 -10.61
C ARG A 35 -12.18 15.16 -11.04
N GLY A 36 -12.12 14.85 -12.33
CA GLY A 36 -12.71 13.66 -12.93
C GLY A 36 -12.15 12.45 -12.19
N GLY A 37 -12.87 12.03 -11.15
CA GLY A 37 -12.64 10.79 -10.47
C GLY A 37 -13.02 9.75 -11.49
N THR A 38 -12.02 9.13 -12.10
CA THR A 38 -12.21 7.85 -12.78
C THR A 38 -12.96 6.97 -11.78
N MET A 39 -14.21 6.63 -12.10
CA MET A 39 -14.98 5.64 -11.36
C MET A 39 -14.18 4.34 -11.43
N GLN A 40 -13.27 4.13 -10.48
CA GLN A 40 -12.54 2.88 -10.35
C GLN A 40 -13.56 1.83 -9.96
N ALA A 41 -13.89 0.97 -10.92
CA ALA A 41 -14.87 -0.09 -10.78
C ALA A 41 -14.57 -0.97 -9.55
N PRO A 42 -15.59 -1.55 -8.88
CA PRO A 42 -15.41 -2.38 -7.69
C PRO A 42 -14.41 -3.54 -7.88
N ALA A 43 -14.21 -4.00 -9.13
CA ALA A 43 -13.27 -5.05 -9.48
C ALA A 43 -11.80 -4.70 -9.24
N THR A 44 -11.37 -3.44 -9.41
CA THR A 44 -9.96 -3.06 -9.21
C THR A 44 -9.58 -3.06 -7.74
N ARG A 45 -10.49 -2.61 -6.87
CA ARG A 45 -10.30 -2.62 -5.41
C ARG A 45 -10.13 -4.04 -4.87
N HIS A 46 -10.97 -4.96 -5.32
CA HIS A 46 -10.87 -6.37 -4.94
C HIS A 46 -9.53 -6.97 -5.36
N ARG A 47 -9.06 -6.70 -6.59
CA ARG A 47 -7.76 -7.20 -7.07
C ARG A 47 -6.60 -6.72 -6.21
N VAL A 48 -6.61 -5.46 -5.80
CA VAL A 48 -5.51 -4.86 -5.04
C VAL A 48 -5.42 -5.45 -3.63
N VAL A 49 -6.57 -5.72 -2.98
CA VAL A 49 -6.61 -6.47 -1.71
C VAL A 49 -5.94 -7.83 -1.86
N TRP A 50 -6.29 -8.58 -2.90
CA TRP A 50 -5.71 -9.90 -3.13
C TRP A 50 -4.23 -9.85 -3.46
N VAL A 51 -3.76 -8.83 -4.17
CA VAL A 51 -2.32 -8.63 -4.41
C VAL A 51 -1.57 -8.35 -3.10
N ALA A 52 -2.08 -7.45 -2.26
CA ALA A 52 -1.46 -7.15 -0.97
C ALA A 52 -1.48 -8.37 -0.03
N PHE A 53 -2.59 -9.11 0.00
CA PHE A 53 -2.71 -10.36 0.74
C PHE A 53 -1.73 -11.42 0.23
N ALA A 54 -1.65 -11.64 -1.08
CA ALA A 54 -0.72 -12.57 -1.69
C ALA A 54 0.74 -12.20 -1.38
N PHE A 55 1.06 -10.91 -1.36
CA PHE A 55 2.38 -10.44 -0.94
C PHE A 55 2.66 -10.77 0.54
N GLY A 56 1.69 -10.54 1.44
CA GLY A 56 1.80 -10.96 2.84
C GLY A 56 2.01 -12.48 2.99
N MET A 57 1.30 -13.28 2.20
CA MET A 57 1.48 -14.74 2.18
C MET A 57 2.85 -15.16 1.65
N ALA A 58 3.41 -14.44 0.67
CA ALA A 58 4.76 -14.69 0.19
C ALA A 58 5.80 -14.45 1.30
N LEU A 59 5.66 -13.36 2.07
CA LEU A 59 6.52 -13.08 3.23
C LEU A 59 6.39 -14.16 4.32
N CYS A 60 5.17 -14.63 4.61
CA CYS A 60 4.97 -15.77 5.50
C CYS A 60 5.72 -17.02 5.00
N GLY A 61 5.65 -17.31 3.70
CA GLY A 61 6.36 -18.42 3.08
C GLY A 61 7.88 -18.32 3.24
N VAL A 62 8.45 -17.13 2.98
CA VAL A 62 9.87 -16.85 3.20
C VAL A 62 10.25 -17.00 4.67
N GLY A 63 9.44 -16.45 5.58
CA GLY A 63 9.67 -16.57 7.02
C GLY A 63 9.66 -18.02 7.51
N ILE A 64 8.69 -18.82 7.05
CA ILE A 64 8.62 -20.26 7.36
C ILE A 64 9.83 -20.99 6.78
N LEU A 65 10.22 -20.70 5.53
CA LEU A 65 11.38 -21.31 4.90
C LEU A 65 12.66 -21.06 5.70
N LEU A 66 12.89 -19.81 6.13
CA LEU A 66 14.01 -19.43 6.99
C LEU A 66 14.00 -20.14 8.35
N LEU A 67 12.82 -20.46 8.87
CA LEU A 67 12.67 -21.16 10.16
C LEU A 67 12.83 -22.68 10.06
N VAL A 68 12.37 -23.29 8.96
CA VAL A 68 12.31 -24.74 8.79
C VAL A 68 13.54 -25.28 8.06
N ASP A 69 13.97 -24.62 6.98
CA ASP A 69 15.12 -25.01 6.17
C ASP A 69 15.98 -23.78 5.80
N PRO A 70 16.73 -23.23 6.77
CA PRO A 70 17.60 -22.08 6.52
C PRO A 70 18.72 -22.40 5.51
N GLY A 71 19.10 -23.68 5.34
CA GLY A 71 20.08 -24.08 4.32
C GLY A 71 19.52 -23.97 2.90
N LEU A 72 18.24 -24.31 2.70
CA LEU A 72 17.55 -24.02 1.44
C LEU A 72 17.35 -22.52 1.24
N ALA A 73 17.01 -21.78 2.30
CA ALA A 73 16.90 -20.32 2.25
C ALA A 73 18.21 -19.67 1.79
N GLU A 74 19.36 -20.05 2.34
CA GLU A 74 20.68 -19.55 1.90
C GLU A 74 20.93 -19.79 0.41
N ARG A 75 20.68 -21.00 -0.08
CA ARG A 75 20.82 -21.34 -1.50
C ARG A 75 19.90 -20.49 -2.38
N LEU A 76 18.68 -20.22 -1.88
CA LEU A 76 17.67 -19.36 -2.50
C LEU A 76 17.82 -17.88 -2.17
N TYR A 77 18.86 -17.47 -1.45
CA TYR A 77 19.28 -16.07 -1.26
C TYR A 77 20.66 -15.81 -1.89
N GLY A 78 21.33 -16.86 -2.38
CA GLY A 78 22.67 -16.77 -2.95
C GLY A 78 23.77 -16.57 -1.91
N LEU A 79 23.51 -16.86 -0.64
CA LEU A 79 24.45 -16.69 0.47
C LEU A 79 25.03 -18.05 0.90
N ARG A 80 26.20 -18.02 1.55
CA ARG A 80 26.84 -19.21 2.14
C ARG A 80 27.29 -18.87 3.56
N THR A 81 26.76 -19.59 4.55
CA THR A 81 27.23 -19.39 5.93
C THR A 81 28.27 -20.44 6.31
N GLU A 82 29.48 -19.98 6.66
CA GLU A 82 30.54 -20.81 7.27
C GLU A 82 30.63 -20.50 8.77
N GLY A 83 30.65 -21.53 9.64
CA GLY A 83 30.89 -21.37 11.09
C GLY A 83 29.83 -21.95 12.05
N GLY A 84 30.12 -21.87 13.35
CA GLY A 84 29.49 -22.64 14.45
C GLY A 84 28.10 -22.17 14.94
N THR A 85 27.60 -21.02 14.47
CA THR A 85 26.23 -20.52 14.74
C THR A 85 25.38 -20.45 13.48
N ARG A 86 25.70 -21.32 12.50
CA ARG A 86 25.37 -21.33 11.07
C ARG A 86 24.01 -20.72 10.65
N TYR A 87 22.94 -20.85 11.44
CA TYR A 87 21.61 -20.37 11.05
C TYR A 87 20.92 -19.43 12.06
N THR A 88 21.60 -18.99 13.11
CA THR A 88 20.98 -18.18 14.17
C THR A 88 20.33 -16.89 13.63
N PHE A 89 21.02 -16.21 12.70
CA PHE A 89 20.48 -15.02 12.05
C PHE A 89 19.35 -15.32 11.05
N HIS A 90 19.36 -16.51 10.43
CA HIS A 90 18.26 -16.97 9.58
C HIS A 90 16.98 -17.17 10.39
N TYR A 91 17.07 -17.75 11.58
CA TYR A 91 15.90 -17.90 12.45
C TYR A 91 15.32 -16.54 12.89
N VAL A 92 16.18 -15.59 13.27
CA VAL A 92 15.75 -14.23 13.63
C VAL A 92 15.09 -13.52 12.45
N ALA A 93 15.68 -13.61 11.25
CA ALA A 93 15.09 -13.09 10.03
C ALA A 93 13.75 -13.78 9.73
N GLY A 94 13.66 -15.10 9.88
CA GLY A 94 12.46 -15.88 9.63
C GLY A 94 11.28 -15.47 10.50
N VAL A 95 11.49 -15.25 11.81
CA VAL A 95 10.42 -14.74 12.70
C VAL A 95 9.97 -13.34 12.26
N ARG A 96 10.90 -12.47 11.86
CA ARG A 96 10.57 -11.11 11.41
C ARG A 96 9.74 -11.11 10.13
N GLU A 97 10.14 -11.90 9.14
CA GLU A 97 9.41 -12.02 7.86
C GLU A 97 8.02 -12.63 8.07
N LEU A 98 7.92 -13.65 8.93
CA LEU A 98 6.64 -14.24 9.28
C LEU A 98 5.72 -13.25 10.00
N TYR A 99 6.25 -12.48 10.96
CA TYR A 99 5.50 -11.42 11.62
C TYR A 99 5.01 -10.36 10.63
N ALA A 100 5.90 -9.84 9.77
CA ALA A 100 5.56 -8.84 8.77
C ALA A 100 4.49 -9.35 7.79
N GLY A 101 4.64 -10.60 7.32
CA GLY A 101 3.69 -11.25 6.42
C GLY A 101 2.31 -11.42 7.04
N VAL A 102 2.22 -11.88 8.29
CA VAL A 102 0.96 -12.02 9.03
C VAL A 102 0.29 -10.67 9.21
N VAL A 103 1.02 -9.65 9.67
CA VAL A 103 0.47 -8.29 9.86
C VAL A 103 -0.05 -7.74 8.54
N LEU A 104 0.72 -7.87 7.46
CA LEU A 104 0.32 -7.36 6.14
C LEU A 104 -0.92 -8.08 5.60
N ALA A 105 -0.97 -9.42 5.72
CA ALA A 105 -2.11 -10.22 5.29
C ALA A 105 -3.38 -9.85 6.07
N LEU A 106 -3.28 -9.69 7.39
CA LEU A 106 -4.41 -9.27 8.23
C LEU A 106 -4.89 -7.86 7.86
N LEU A 107 -3.99 -6.90 7.72
CA LEU A 107 -4.36 -5.53 7.33
C LEU A 107 -5.01 -5.48 5.93
N ALA A 108 -4.53 -6.31 5.00
CA ALA A 108 -5.14 -6.44 3.68
C ALA A 108 -6.57 -7.00 3.76
N LEU A 109 -6.80 -8.06 4.57
CA LEU A 109 -8.13 -8.64 4.79
C LEU A 109 -9.08 -7.67 5.48
N LEU A 110 -8.57 -6.87 6.43
CA LEU A 110 -9.31 -5.81 7.12
C LEU A 110 -9.55 -4.57 6.24
N ARG A 111 -9.01 -4.55 5.01
CA ARG A 111 -9.11 -3.42 4.06
C ARG A 111 -8.55 -2.12 4.62
N ALA A 112 -7.55 -2.21 5.50
CA ALA A 112 -6.84 -1.07 6.08
C ALA A 112 -5.81 -0.49 5.09
N TYR A 113 -6.29 0.06 3.96
CA TYR A 113 -5.44 0.40 2.81
C TYR A 113 -4.33 1.41 3.12
N ARG A 114 -4.62 2.36 4.02
CA ARG A 114 -3.65 3.38 4.42
C ARG A 114 -2.50 2.74 5.19
N GLU A 115 -2.84 1.85 6.13
CA GLU A 115 -1.91 1.14 7.00
C GLU A 115 -1.05 0.17 6.19
N VAL A 116 -1.66 -0.61 5.28
CA VAL A 116 -0.94 -1.46 4.32
C VAL A 116 -0.01 -0.63 3.44
N GLY A 117 -0.47 0.51 2.93
CA GLY A 117 0.32 1.39 2.09
C GLY A 117 1.55 1.97 2.81
N ILE A 118 1.38 2.47 4.04
CA ILE A 118 2.47 2.96 4.87
C ILE A 118 3.47 1.84 5.20
N LEU A 119 2.96 0.66 5.59
CA LEU A 119 3.80 -0.49 5.92
C LEU A 119 4.65 -0.94 4.72
N LEU A 120 4.06 -1.03 3.53
CA LEU A 120 4.77 -1.39 2.30
C LEU A 120 5.87 -0.38 1.91
N LEU A 121 5.59 0.92 2.07
CA LEU A 121 6.57 1.97 1.80
C LEU A 121 7.73 1.92 2.81
N ALA A 122 7.43 1.74 4.09
CA ALA A 122 8.45 1.58 5.13
C ALA A 122 9.27 0.30 4.91
N SER A 123 8.63 -0.80 4.50
CA SER A 123 9.30 -2.07 4.25
C SER A 123 10.20 -2.05 3.01
N ALA A 124 10.12 -1.04 2.14
CA ALA A 124 11.02 -0.91 0.99
C ALA A 124 12.51 -0.82 1.39
N PHE A 125 12.79 -0.44 2.64
CA PHE A 125 14.14 -0.49 3.21
C PHE A 125 14.72 -1.91 3.25
N ILE A 126 13.87 -2.94 3.44
CA ILE A 126 14.31 -4.35 3.55
C ILE A 126 14.92 -4.85 2.24
N PRO A 127 14.20 -4.89 1.10
CA PRO A 127 14.79 -5.38 -0.16
C PRO A 127 15.94 -4.48 -0.66
N ALA A 128 15.97 -3.20 -0.28
CA ALA A 128 17.11 -2.32 -0.58
C ALA A 128 18.36 -2.72 0.23
N ALA A 129 18.21 -3.03 1.51
CA ALA A 129 19.30 -3.54 2.34
C ALA A 129 19.74 -4.93 1.86
N ASP A 130 18.80 -5.84 1.55
CA ASP A 130 19.11 -7.17 1.05
C ASP A 130 19.89 -7.11 -0.27
N PHE A 131 19.45 -6.29 -1.22
CA PHE A 131 20.17 -6.05 -2.47
C PHE A 131 21.61 -5.58 -2.20
N LEU A 132 21.79 -4.62 -1.30
CA LEU A 132 23.11 -4.10 -0.95
C LEU A 132 23.99 -5.19 -0.32
N ILE A 133 23.44 -5.99 0.59
CA ILE A 133 24.16 -7.10 1.25
C ILE A 133 24.60 -8.14 0.22
N VAL A 134 23.70 -8.56 -0.68
CA VAL A 134 24.01 -9.57 -1.72
C VAL A 134 25.05 -9.07 -2.71
N VAL A 135 25.05 -7.78 -3.08
CA VAL A 135 26.03 -7.23 -4.03
C VAL A 135 27.39 -6.96 -3.38
N THR A 136 27.43 -6.75 -2.06
CA THR A 136 28.67 -6.42 -1.33
C THR A 136 29.32 -7.60 -0.62
N THR A 137 28.62 -8.74 -0.51
CA THR A 137 29.16 -9.95 0.12
C THR A 137 30.04 -10.72 -0.88
N PRO A 138 31.32 -11.00 -0.57
CA PRO A 138 32.17 -11.77 -1.47
C PRO A 138 31.62 -13.19 -1.69
N GLY A 139 31.46 -13.60 -2.95
CA GLY A 139 31.02 -14.95 -3.31
C GLY A 139 29.51 -15.18 -3.28
N SER A 140 28.70 -14.11 -3.12
CA SER A 140 27.23 -14.15 -3.23
C SER A 140 26.69 -13.74 -4.60
N ASP A 141 27.52 -13.83 -5.64
CA ASP A 141 27.30 -13.32 -7.01
C ASP A 141 26.25 -14.14 -7.81
N VAL A 142 25.16 -14.53 -7.15
CA VAL A 142 24.07 -15.27 -7.75
C VAL A 142 23.12 -14.26 -8.37
N TRP A 143 23.26 -14.06 -9.69
CA TRP A 143 22.53 -13.04 -10.47
C TRP A 143 21.00 -13.04 -10.24
N TRP A 144 20.40 -14.20 -9.98
CA TRP A 144 18.95 -14.28 -9.73
C TRP A 144 18.57 -13.67 -8.37
N ALA A 145 19.44 -13.75 -7.34
CA ALA A 145 19.19 -13.17 -6.02
C ALA A 145 19.17 -11.65 -6.10
N VAL A 146 20.20 -11.09 -6.75
CA VAL A 146 20.32 -9.66 -7.02
C VAL A 146 19.08 -9.13 -7.74
N LEU A 147 18.62 -9.81 -8.79
CA LEU A 147 17.41 -9.43 -9.52
C LEU A 147 16.15 -9.50 -8.67
N THR A 148 16.04 -10.51 -7.80
CA THR A 148 14.86 -10.69 -6.95
C THR A 148 14.71 -9.51 -5.97
N HIS A 149 15.80 -9.13 -5.28
CA HIS A 149 15.78 -8.00 -4.37
C HIS A 149 15.60 -6.66 -5.10
N LEU A 150 16.29 -6.48 -6.23
CA LEU A 150 16.16 -5.27 -7.04
C LEU A 150 14.74 -5.08 -7.59
N ALA A 151 14.08 -6.16 -8.03
CA ALA A 151 12.71 -6.13 -8.53
C ALA A 151 11.68 -5.89 -7.42
N ALA A 152 11.94 -6.36 -6.20
CA ALA A 152 11.04 -6.16 -5.07
C ALA A 152 10.87 -4.67 -4.71
N ILE A 153 11.93 -3.86 -4.82
CA ILE A 153 11.92 -2.42 -4.48
C ILE A 153 10.84 -1.63 -5.25
N PRO A 154 10.82 -1.59 -6.59
CA PRO A 154 9.80 -0.83 -7.32
C PRO A 154 8.40 -1.41 -7.10
N VAL A 155 8.26 -2.72 -6.87
CA VAL A 155 6.96 -3.36 -6.59
C VAL A 155 6.37 -2.85 -5.28
N VAL A 156 7.12 -2.88 -4.18
CA VAL A 156 6.62 -2.43 -2.87
C VAL A 156 6.38 -0.92 -2.84
N LEU A 157 7.22 -0.13 -3.54
CA LEU A 157 7.02 1.31 -3.67
C LEU A 157 5.76 1.65 -4.47
N ALA A 158 5.56 0.98 -5.62
CA ALA A 158 4.41 1.20 -6.46
C ALA A 158 3.11 0.78 -5.77
N LEU A 159 3.09 -0.43 -5.17
CA LEU A 159 1.92 -0.96 -4.47
C LEU A 159 1.59 -0.12 -3.22
N GLY A 160 2.59 0.24 -2.42
CA GLY A 160 2.42 1.08 -1.24
C GLY A 160 1.88 2.47 -1.58
N THR A 161 2.45 3.12 -2.60
CA THR A 161 1.97 4.43 -3.09
C THR A 161 0.55 4.35 -3.63
N TYR A 162 0.23 3.30 -4.38
CA TYR A 162 -1.10 3.10 -4.94
C TYR A 162 -2.16 2.94 -3.84
N LEU A 163 -1.89 2.09 -2.84
CA LEU A 163 -2.78 1.85 -1.70
C LEU A 163 -2.97 3.11 -0.85
N LEU A 164 -1.91 3.90 -0.66
CA LEU A 164 -2.02 5.16 0.07
C LEU A 164 -2.91 6.16 -0.68
N ARG A 165 -2.76 6.28 -2.00
CA ARG A 165 -3.64 7.12 -2.84
C ARG A 165 -5.09 6.66 -2.77
N LEU A 166 -5.34 5.34 -2.88
CA LEU A 166 -6.67 4.77 -2.77
C LEU A 166 -7.32 5.12 -1.42
N SER A 167 -6.55 5.05 -0.33
CA SER A 167 -7.06 5.37 1.01
C SER A 167 -7.44 6.85 1.21
N MET A 168 -6.78 7.77 0.48
CA MET A 168 -7.11 9.19 0.52
C MET A 168 -8.40 9.49 -0.26
N GLN A 169 -8.63 8.79 -1.37
CA GLN A 169 -9.86 8.91 -2.15
C GLN A 169 -11.11 8.41 -1.41
N GLU A 170 -10.95 7.52 -0.43
CA GLU A 170 -12.07 7.04 0.40
C GLU A 170 -12.47 8.03 1.51
N ARG A 171 -11.67 9.06 1.78
CA ARG A 171 -11.93 10.07 2.82
C ARG A 171 -12.60 11.34 2.28
N GLU A 172 -12.63 11.54 0.96
CA GLU A 172 -13.24 12.68 0.27
C GLU A 172 -14.70 12.43 -0.13
#